data_AF-A0A2T4D4H6-F1
#
_entry.id   AF-A0A2T4D4H6-F1
#
_cell.length_a   1.000
_cell.length_b   1.000
_cell.length_c   1.000
_cell.angle_alpha   90.00
_cell.angle_beta   90.00
_cell.angle_gamma   90.00
#
_symmetry.space_group_name_H-M   'P 1'
#
loop_
_entity.id
_entity.type
_entity.pdbx_description
1 polymer ?
#
loop_
_entity_poly.entity_id
_entity_poly.type
_entity_poly.pdbx_seq_one_letter_code
_entity_poly.pdbx_strand_id
1 'polypeptide(L)'
;MSRLTAECRQYAYLRAIGCSSVSDTDNQEPAESLSFVSADNFLGANNTRGLEATFDYLFGDPPAPPSREELRKIPFPIAYIEADDNPKTIIGMVLNGAYGEIWLSGRQSLQMANGRFIGSGDVNPADLIITTNLSADPLRCFLATSAENWMSACPKTFTRNIDVRPSKLVDAIYQRGDVMITYAVESTFQQVAGKLIETGAAESPLGVVHAFENEFTIENGRVTLSRQWLNPHVGYIDFDLVTPKSEATQARYDAPSFYFETPSGSRLSLLLENEMIVSRLGINHYWPLLRIHTYELQQQLEARKQGMRTRLLLLREYYRKDGEADLAAAAEELLNAFESWPLRATYQHGIQPPQMLIDFAENPFLNTDDAGQANNYTVTIPTRPTGYRLVGLDTERAFTFPNQVIYDVQPNGSIQAHQVASELLLPIPGQATIRLYSISDALLPPGFRDLNYQLALFLQHWDWYSDVHQSGGES
;
A
#
# COMPACT_ATOMS: atom_id res chain seq x y z
N MET A 1 50.76 12.17 -17.20
CA MET A 1 50.49 12.01 -15.75
C MET A 1 49.58 13.14 -15.33
N SER A 2 48.59 12.85 -14.47
CA SER A 2 47.39 13.65 -14.04
C SER A 2 46.17 13.45 -14.94
N ARG A 3 45.25 12.50 -14.66
CA ARG A 3 44.13 12.47 -13.67
C ARG A 3 42.87 13.23 -14.14
N LEU A 4 41.73 12.53 -13.98
CA LEU A 4 40.30 12.97 -13.96
C LEU A 4 39.61 13.05 -15.35
N THR A 5 38.40 12.53 -15.60
CA THR A 5 37.43 11.73 -14.79
C THR A 5 36.38 11.09 -15.70
N ALA A 6 35.70 10.07 -15.15
CA ALA A 6 34.70 9.25 -15.79
C ALA A 6 33.27 9.86 -15.73
N GLU A 7 32.91 10.72 -16.67
CA GLU A 7 31.55 11.30 -16.77
C GLU A 7 30.83 11.07 -18.10
N CYS A 8 31.35 10.22 -19.00
CA CYS A 8 30.74 9.98 -20.32
C CYS A 8 30.01 8.63 -20.49
N ARG A 9 29.39 8.08 -19.43
CA ARG A 9 28.60 6.82 -19.55
C ARG A 9 27.12 6.91 -19.17
N GLN A 10 26.53 8.09 -19.04
CA GLN A 10 25.12 8.22 -18.61
C GLN A 10 24.16 8.94 -19.58
N TYR A 11 24.55 9.14 -20.85
CA TYR A 11 23.68 9.79 -21.85
C TYR A 11 23.49 8.96 -23.13
N ALA A 12 22.90 7.76 -22.98
CA ALA A 12 22.56 6.91 -24.13
C ALA A 12 21.07 6.49 -24.19
N TYR A 13 20.15 7.16 -23.48
CA TYR A 13 18.74 6.77 -23.45
C TYR A 13 17.71 7.85 -23.83
N LEU A 14 18.13 8.94 -24.49
CA LEU A 14 17.23 10.05 -24.90
C LEU A 14 17.30 10.41 -26.40
N ARG A 15 17.44 9.43 -27.28
CA ARG A 15 17.18 9.62 -28.73
C ARG A 15 16.38 8.46 -29.32
N ALA A 16 15.09 8.44 -29.04
CA ALA A 16 14.09 7.89 -29.95
C ALA A 16 12.75 8.48 -29.55
N ILE A 17 12.20 9.36 -30.40
CA ILE A 17 10.78 9.62 -30.71
C ILE A 17 10.66 11.07 -31.23
N GLY A 18 10.27 11.19 -32.50
CA GLY A 18 9.43 12.31 -32.98
C GLY A 18 10.12 13.57 -33.52
N CYS A 19 10.79 13.48 -34.68
CA CYS A 19 10.86 14.63 -35.58
C CYS A 19 9.47 14.85 -36.20
N SER A 20 8.85 16.00 -35.93
CA SER A 20 7.90 16.60 -36.87
C SER A 20 8.30 18.06 -37.07
N SER A 21 8.53 18.40 -38.33
CA SER A 21 8.95 19.71 -38.80
C SER A 21 7.83 20.72 -38.62
N VAL A 22 8.09 21.82 -37.92
CA VAL A 22 7.32 23.07 -38.03
C VAL A 22 8.26 24.15 -38.51
N SER A 23 7.89 24.75 -39.63
CA SER A 23 8.58 25.82 -40.35
C SER A 23 8.54 27.15 -39.60
N ASP A 24 9.61 27.91 -39.78
CA ASP A 24 9.83 29.31 -39.38
C ASP A 24 8.62 30.23 -39.60
N THR A 25 8.36 31.16 -38.66
CA THR A 25 8.62 32.61 -38.85
C THR A 25 8.37 33.44 -37.57
N ASP A 26 9.28 34.39 -37.35
CA ASP A 26 9.16 35.71 -36.69
C ASP A 26 9.25 35.90 -35.16
N ASN A 27 10.48 36.27 -34.75
CA ASN A 27 10.88 37.40 -33.91
C ASN A 27 9.80 38.11 -33.06
N GLN A 28 9.77 37.81 -31.76
CA GLN A 28 9.51 38.77 -30.68
C GLN A 28 10.14 38.25 -29.37
N GLU A 29 10.94 39.08 -28.70
CA GLU A 29 11.45 38.82 -27.35
C GLU A 29 10.27 38.65 -26.37
N PRO A 30 10.22 37.59 -25.54
CA PRO A 30 9.26 37.53 -24.45
C PRO A 30 9.89 38.10 -23.17
N ALA A 31 9.21 39.09 -22.60
CA ALA A 31 9.34 39.42 -21.19
C ALA A 31 9.04 38.18 -20.34
N GLU A 32 9.88 37.92 -19.32
CA GLU A 32 9.66 36.87 -18.33
C GLU A 32 8.39 37.15 -17.52
N SER A 33 7.24 36.66 -18.00
CA SER A 33 6.03 36.52 -17.22
C SER A 33 5.86 35.06 -16.84
N LEU A 34 6.05 34.74 -15.56
CA LEU A 34 5.63 33.48 -14.94
C LEU A 34 4.09 33.40 -14.98
N SER A 35 3.55 32.87 -16.07
CA SER A 35 2.14 32.51 -16.16
C SER A 35 1.93 31.15 -15.49
N PHE A 36 1.32 31.15 -14.30
CA PHE A 36 0.94 29.94 -13.60
C PHE A 36 -0.35 29.35 -14.21
N VAL A 37 -0.26 28.08 -14.58
CA VAL A 37 -1.33 27.29 -15.18
C VAL A 37 -2.27 26.76 -14.07
N SER A 38 -3.59 26.78 -14.29
CA SER A 38 -4.58 26.24 -13.34
C SER A 38 -4.48 24.71 -13.20
N ALA A 39 -5.01 24.19 -12.10
CA ALA A 39 -4.97 22.77 -11.72
C ALA A 39 -5.52 21.79 -12.78
N ASP A 40 -6.33 22.24 -13.74
CA ASP A 40 -6.91 21.38 -14.78
C ASP A 40 -5.90 20.91 -15.84
N ASN A 41 -4.70 21.53 -15.91
CA ASN A 41 -3.64 21.20 -16.86
C ASN A 41 -2.43 20.50 -16.21
N PHE A 42 -2.54 20.08 -14.95
CA PHE A 42 -1.42 19.59 -14.14
C PHE A 42 -0.86 18.22 -14.57
N LEU A 43 -1.65 17.42 -15.32
CA LEU A 43 -1.30 16.01 -15.64
C LEU A 43 -1.30 15.67 -17.15
N GLY A 44 -1.26 16.68 -18.03
CA GLY A 44 -1.01 16.45 -19.46
C GLY A 44 0.44 16.01 -19.70
N ALA A 45 0.65 14.97 -20.51
CA ALA A 45 1.91 14.24 -20.74
C ALA A 45 3.15 15.06 -21.20
N ASN A 46 3.05 16.39 -21.33
CA ASN A 46 4.12 17.25 -21.86
C ASN A 46 4.81 18.16 -20.83
N ASN A 47 4.47 18.08 -19.53
CA ASN A 47 4.98 19.02 -18.52
C ASN A 47 5.82 18.41 -17.38
N THR A 48 6.30 17.17 -17.52
CA THR A 48 7.07 16.47 -16.47
C THR A 48 8.39 17.14 -16.12
N ARG A 49 9.09 17.76 -17.09
CA ARG A 49 10.40 18.42 -16.83
C ARG A 49 10.30 19.70 -15.98
N GLY A 50 9.21 20.46 -16.10
CA GLY A 50 8.99 21.64 -15.26
C GLY A 50 8.58 21.27 -13.83
N LEU A 51 7.85 20.16 -13.69
CA LEU A 51 7.47 19.57 -12.42
C LEU A 51 8.69 18.99 -11.70
N GLU A 52 9.50 18.19 -12.39
CA GLU A 52 10.78 17.65 -11.88
C GLU A 52 11.73 18.78 -11.47
N ALA A 53 11.89 19.85 -12.25
CA ALA A 53 12.75 20.98 -11.86
C ALA A 53 12.19 21.79 -10.67
N THR A 54 10.87 21.91 -10.53
CA THR A 54 10.23 22.56 -9.38
C THR A 54 10.29 21.67 -8.14
N PHE A 55 10.15 20.35 -8.33
CA PHE A 55 10.30 19.35 -7.28
C PHE A 55 11.77 19.18 -6.88
N ASP A 56 12.75 19.28 -7.78
CA ASP A 56 14.17 19.27 -7.46
C ASP A 56 14.60 20.60 -6.80
N TYR A 57 13.94 21.71 -7.14
CA TYR A 57 14.17 22.99 -6.47
C TYR A 57 13.58 23.02 -5.05
N LEU A 58 12.43 22.39 -4.83
CA LEU A 58 11.76 22.29 -3.53
C LEU A 58 12.30 21.13 -2.68
N PHE A 59 12.56 19.98 -3.29
CA PHE A 59 12.87 18.68 -2.68
C PHE A 59 14.17 18.04 -3.18
N GLY A 60 15.00 18.77 -3.95
CA GLY A 60 16.41 18.41 -4.06
C GLY A 60 17.06 18.45 -2.68
N ASP A 61 18.35 18.17 -2.56
CA ASP A 61 19.07 18.33 -1.29
C ASP A 61 19.66 19.75 -1.18
N PRO A 62 18.89 20.86 -0.97
CA PRO A 62 19.52 22.09 -0.61
C PRO A 62 20.14 21.89 0.80
N PRO A 63 21.30 22.50 1.07
CA PRO A 63 21.95 22.37 2.37
C PRO A 63 21.11 22.93 3.55
N ALA A 64 20.02 23.66 3.25
CA ALA A 64 18.99 24.06 4.19
C ALA A 64 17.63 24.22 3.47
N PRO A 65 16.49 23.87 4.12
CA PRO A 65 15.18 24.05 3.53
C PRO A 65 14.83 25.56 3.40
N PRO A 66 13.98 25.95 2.43
CA PRO A 66 13.58 27.34 2.23
C PRO A 66 12.95 27.95 3.49
N SER A 67 13.01 29.27 3.62
CA SER A 67 12.44 29.98 4.77
C SER A 67 10.91 29.90 4.80
N ARG A 68 10.32 30.03 5.99
CA ARG A 68 8.86 29.96 6.16
C ARG A 68 8.16 31.07 5.38
N GLU A 69 8.76 32.27 5.30
CA GLU A 69 8.27 33.40 4.52
C GLU A 69 8.25 33.12 3.01
N GLU A 70 9.21 32.37 2.49
CA GLU A 70 9.26 31.97 1.08
C GLU A 70 8.19 30.92 0.78
N LEU A 71 8.10 29.87 1.62
CA LEU A 71 7.11 28.81 1.45
C LEU A 71 5.67 29.32 1.56
N ARG A 72 5.43 30.37 2.35
CA ARG A 72 4.11 31.03 2.43
C ARG A 72 3.62 31.64 1.12
N LYS A 73 4.51 31.85 0.15
CA LYS A 73 4.16 32.37 -1.18
C LYS A 73 3.63 31.27 -2.11
N ILE A 74 3.79 30.01 -1.75
CA ILE A 74 3.33 28.86 -2.54
C ILE A 74 1.80 28.74 -2.44
N PRO A 75 1.08 28.53 -3.55
CA PRO A 75 -0.39 28.60 -3.57
C PRO A 75 -1.09 27.34 -3.05
N PHE A 76 -0.34 26.31 -2.66
CA PHE A 76 -0.85 25.05 -2.12
C PHE A 76 -0.22 24.74 -0.76
N PRO A 77 -0.83 23.86 0.07
CA PRO A 77 -0.29 23.50 1.37
C PRO A 77 1.11 22.90 1.32
N ILE A 78 2.04 23.53 2.03
CA ILE A 78 3.40 23.05 2.29
C ILE A 78 3.56 22.84 3.79
N ALA A 79 4.31 21.81 4.17
CA ALA A 79 4.78 21.60 5.52
C ALA A 79 6.29 21.34 5.54
N TYR A 80 6.91 21.64 6.67
CA TYR A 80 8.18 21.03 6.99
C TYR A 80 7.94 19.65 7.59
N ILE A 81 8.88 18.75 7.33
CA ILE A 81 8.93 17.43 7.94
C ILE A 81 10.34 17.11 8.40
N GLU A 82 10.44 16.46 9.55
CA GLU A 82 11.71 16.02 10.13
C GLU A 82 11.45 14.64 10.75
N ALA A 83 12.31 13.66 10.45
CA ALA A 83 12.27 12.35 11.08
C ALA A 83 13.52 12.21 11.94
N ASP A 84 13.44 11.53 13.09
CA ASP A 84 14.47 11.55 14.17
C ASP A 84 15.93 11.84 13.74
N ASP A 85 16.52 11.01 12.86
CA ASP A 85 17.92 11.15 12.41
C ASP A 85 18.10 11.85 11.05
N ASN A 86 17.01 12.28 10.41
CA ASN A 86 17.00 12.88 9.08
C ASN A 86 16.86 14.41 9.18
N PRO A 87 17.55 15.17 8.31
CA PRO A 87 17.43 16.62 8.29
C PRO A 87 16.01 17.05 7.95
N LYS A 88 15.59 18.16 8.55
CA LYS A 88 14.34 18.84 8.22
C LYS A 88 14.26 19.14 6.72
N THR A 89 13.23 18.62 6.07
CA THR A 89 12.92 18.83 4.65
C THR A 89 11.52 19.43 4.51
N ILE A 90 11.07 19.62 3.27
CA ILE A 90 9.72 20.08 2.96
C ILE A 90 8.91 18.97 2.28
N ILE A 91 7.59 19.03 2.45
CA ILE A 91 6.60 18.19 1.76
C ILE A 91 5.48 19.08 1.22
N GLY A 92 4.97 18.75 0.04
CA GLY A 92 3.84 19.42 -0.58
C GLY A 92 2.61 18.53 -0.65
N MET A 93 1.44 19.06 -0.29
CA MET A 93 0.19 18.34 -0.43
C MET A 93 -0.24 18.32 -1.90
N VAL A 94 -0.36 17.13 -2.47
CA VAL A 94 -0.75 16.96 -3.89
C VAL A 94 -2.21 16.59 -4.06
N LEU A 95 -2.81 15.99 -3.03
CA LEU A 95 -4.17 15.50 -3.07
C LEU A 95 -4.83 15.63 -1.70
N ASN A 96 -6.13 15.92 -1.70
CA ASN A 96 -6.97 15.98 -0.50
C ASN A 96 -8.36 15.44 -0.83
N GLY A 97 -8.82 14.44 -0.08
CA GLY A 97 -10.13 13.84 -0.31
C GLY A 97 -10.54 12.88 0.80
N ALA A 98 -11.48 11.99 0.49
CA ALA A 98 -12.00 11.04 1.48
C ALA A 98 -10.99 9.97 1.91
N TYR A 99 -9.92 9.75 1.15
CA TYR A 99 -8.77 8.93 1.55
C TYR A 99 -7.74 9.72 2.38
N GLY A 100 -8.03 10.97 2.74
CA GLY A 100 -7.11 11.84 3.47
C GLY A 100 -6.29 12.73 2.54
N GLU A 101 -5.27 13.35 3.13
CA GLU A 101 -4.30 14.22 2.48
C GLU A 101 -3.09 13.37 2.04
N ILE A 102 -2.66 13.48 0.79
CA ILE A 102 -1.40 12.87 0.33
C ILE A 102 -0.37 13.97 0.12
N TRP A 103 0.79 13.77 0.74
CA TRP A 103 1.92 14.68 0.79
C TRP A 103 3.11 14.01 0.12
N LEU A 104 3.83 14.73 -0.74
CA LEU A 104 5.01 14.23 -1.46
C LEU A 104 6.25 15.05 -1.14
N SER A 105 7.40 14.37 -1.13
CA SER A 105 8.75 14.96 -1.16
C SER A 105 9.68 14.06 -1.96
N GLY A 106 10.09 14.51 -3.14
CA GLY A 106 10.86 13.69 -4.08
C GLY A 106 10.14 12.37 -4.39
N ARG A 107 10.77 11.25 -4.02
CA ARG A 107 10.23 9.89 -4.17
C ARG A 107 9.43 9.39 -2.97
N GLN A 108 9.32 10.17 -1.90
CA GLN A 108 8.64 9.76 -0.68
C GLN A 108 7.23 10.32 -0.64
N SER A 109 6.32 9.55 -0.06
CA SER A 109 4.93 9.93 0.09
C SER A 109 4.42 9.64 1.50
N LEU A 110 3.54 10.49 1.99
CA LEU A 110 2.86 10.35 3.27
C LEU A 110 1.37 10.58 3.07
N GLN A 111 0.58 9.81 3.79
CA GLN A 111 -0.86 9.94 3.83
C GLN A 111 -1.27 10.36 5.24
N MET A 112 -2.09 11.40 5.33
CA MET A 112 -2.57 11.94 6.59
C MET A 112 -4.09 12.02 6.62
N ALA A 113 -4.67 11.84 7.80
CA ALA A 113 -6.08 12.13 8.05
C ALA A 113 -6.21 12.88 9.36
N ASN A 114 -6.86 14.06 9.34
CA ASN A 114 -7.03 14.88 10.55
C ASN A 114 -5.70 15.23 11.25
N GLY A 115 -4.61 15.34 10.48
CA GLY A 115 -3.26 15.56 11.01
C GLY A 115 -2.54 14.29 11.50
N ARG A 116 -3.16 13.10 11.48
CA ARG A 116 -2.51 11.83 11.82
C ARG A 116 -1.88 11.16 10.61
N PHE A 117 -0.68 10.61 10.74
CA PHE A 117 -0.11 9.72 9.70
C PHE A 117 -0.86 8.39 9.64
N ILE A 118 -1.36 8.05 8.46
CA ILE A 118 -2.18 6.85 8.22
C ILE A 118 -1.62 5.93 7.14
N GLY A 119 -0.61 6.38 6.39
CA GLY A 119 0.07 5.62 5.36
C GLY A 119 1.34 6.32 4.88
N SER A 120 2.23 5.59 4.21
CA SER A 120 3.43 6.12 3.57
C SER A 120 3.85 5.25 2.39
N GLY A 121 4.72 5.79 1.53
CA GLY A 121 5.39 5.06 0.46
C GLY A 121 6.81 5.55 0.25
N ASP A 122 7.75 4.59 0.15
CA ASP A 122 9.21 4.78 0.03
C ASP A 122 9.84 5.55 1.21
N VAL A 123 9.30 5.38 2.42
CA VAL A 123 9.88 5.93 3.66
C VAL A 123 10.88 4.94 4.24
N ASN A 124 12.15 5.31 4.28
CA ASN A 124 13.23 4.48 4.81
C ASN A 124 13.34 4.66 6.35
N PRO A 125 13.41 3.57 7.15
CA PRO A 125 13.56 2.16 6.76
C PRO A 125 12.27 1.33 6.76
N ALA A 126 11.08 1.93 6.84
CA ALA A 126 9.83 1.18 6.77
C ALA A 126 8.65 2.05 6.33
N ASP A 127 7.78 1.45 5.51
CA ASP A 127 6.52 2.06 5.14
C ASP A 127 5.43 1.75 6.17
N LEU A 128 4.70 2.76 6.61
CA LEU A 128 3.38 2.58 7.21
C LEU A 128 2.40 2.23 6.08
N ILE A 129 1.96 0.99 6.02
CA ILE A 129 1.02 0.56 4.98
C ILE A 129 -0.37 1.11 5.25
N ILE A 130 -0.84 0.99 6.49
CA ILE A 130 -2.16 1.49 6.88
C ILE A 130 -2.32 1.57 8.40
N THR A 131 -3.12 2.54 8.85
CA THR A 131 -3.71 2.60 10.19
C THR A 131 -5.20 2.26 10.13
N THR A 132 -5.67 1.30 10.95
CA THR A 132 -7.07 0.89 10.96
C THR A 132 -7.94 1.71 11.93
N ASN A 133 -9.26 1.51 11.87
CA ASN A 133 -10.25 2.10 12.79
C ASN A 133 -10.21 3.65 12.86
N LEU A 134 -9.84 4.31 11.77
CA LEU A 134 -9.72 5.78 11.72
C LEU A 134 -11.06 6.50 11.91
N SER A 135 -12.20 5.83 11.68
CA SER A 135 -13.52 6.34 12.05
C SER A 135 -13.68 6.64 13.54
N ALA A 136 -12.93 5.93 14.38
CA ALA A 136 -12.93 6.09 15.83
C ALA A 136 -11.79 6.99 16.34
N ASP A 137 -10.97 7.58 15.46
CA ASP A 137 -9.87 8.46 15.86
C ASP A 137 -10.40 9.70 16.59
N PRO A 138 -10.05 9.89 17.88
CA PRO A 138 -10.46 11.05 18.66
C PRO A 138 -10.09 12.40 18.06
N LEU A 139 -9.00 12.49 17.26
CA LEU A 139 -8.59 13.74 16.62
C LEU A 139 -9.71 14.36 15.80
N ARG A 140 -10.55 13.55 15.14
CA ARG A 140 -11.70 14.05 14.39
C ARG A 140 -12.67 14.85 15.27
N CYS A 141 -12.90 14.39 16.51
CA CYS A 141 -13.75 15.11 17.46
C CYS A 141 -13.06 16.37 17.99
N PHE A 142 -11.77 16.28 18.33
CA PHE A 142 -11.00 17.41 18.85
C PHE A 142 -10.92 18.55 17.84
N LEU A 143 -10.76 18.26 16.54
CA LEU A 143 -10.75 19.28 15.48
C LEU A 143 -12.11 19.97 15.30
N ALA A 144 -13.21 19.28 15.59
CA ALA A 144 -14.57 19.82 15.49
C ALA A 144 -15.05 20.55 16.76
N THR A 145 -14.28 20.49 17.84
CA THR A 145 -14.67 20.98 19.18
C THR A 145 -13.73 22.09 19.65
N SER A 146 -14.24 23.05 20.43
CA SER A 146 -13.37 24.06 21.05
C SER A 146 -12.42 23.45 22.09
N ALA A 147 -11.22 24.03 22.22
CA ALA A 147 -10.18 23.53 23.12
C ALA A 147 -10.61 23.42 24.59
N GLU A 148 -11.54 24.26 25.04
CA GLU A 148 -12.08 24.24 26.41
C GLU A 148 -12.94 23.00 26.69
N ASN A 149 -13.50 22.37 25.65
CA ASN A 149 -14.44 21.26 25.76
C ASN A 149 -13.87 19.92 25.29
N TRP A 150 -12.63 19.88 24.81
CA TRP A 150 -11.99 18.67 24.30
C TRP A 150 -12.14 17.48 25.27
N MET A 151 -11.71 17.66 26.52
CA MET A 151 -11.63 16.57 27.49
C MET A 151 -12.99 16.14 28.06
N SER A 152 -14.07 16.89 27.83
CA SER A 152 -15.42 16.53 28.27
C SER A 152 -16.30 16.00 27.13
N ALA A 153 -16.06 16.43 25.89
CA ALA A 153 -16.90 16.12 24.74
C ALA A 153 -16.37 14.96 23.88
N CYS A 154 -15.05 14.73 23.86
CA CYS A 154 -14.44 13.78 22.93
C CYS A 154 -14.01 12.46 23.60
N PRO A 155 -14.05 11.33 22.85
CA PRO A 155 -13.42 10.09 23.29
C PRO A 155 -11.94 10.33 23.61
N LYS A 156 -11.43 9.61 24.62
CA LYS A 156 -10.04 9.77 25.06
C LYS A 156 -9.18 8.57 24.73
N THR A 157 -9.77 7.48 24.27
CA THR A 157 -9.09 6.23 23.98
C THR A 157 -9.12 5.98 22.48
N PHE A 158 -8.07 5.37 21.96
CA PHE A 158 -8.04 4.93 20.57
C PHE A 158 -7.34 3.58 20.46
N THR A 159 -8.08 2.57 20.00
CA THR A 159 -7.56 1.24 19.68
C THR A 159 -7.55 1.04 18.18
N ARG A 160 -6.42 0.59 17.64
CA ARG A 160 -6.20 0.40 16.21
C ARG A 160 -5.11 -0.62 15.96
N ASN A 161 -4.96 -1.01 14.70
CA ASN A 161 -3.78 -1.72 14.21
C ASN A 161 -3.02 -0.81 13.25
N ILE A 162 -1.70 -0.92 13.24
CA ILE A 162 -0.85 -0.38 12.18
C ILE A 162 -0.15 -1.53 11.47
N ASP A 163 -0.23 -1.56 10.15
CA ASP A 163 0.53 -2.51 9.34
C ASP A 163 1.73 -1.80 8.74
N VAL A 164 2.92 -2.38 8.92
CA VAL A 164 4.21 -1.79 8.56
C VAL A 164 4.95 -2.74 7.64
N ARG A 165 5.54 -2.23 6.56
CA ARG A 165 6.44 -2.98 5.67
C ARG A 165 7.86 -2.45 5.83
N PRO A 166 8.75 -3.18 6.52
CA PRO A 166 10.14 -2.75 6.66
C PRO A 166 10.89 -2.86 5.33
N SER A 167 11.57 -1.80 4.88
CA SER A 167 12.33 -1.80 3.62
C SER A 167 13.69 -2.50 3.73
N LYS A 168 14.13 -2.78 4.96
CA LYS A 168 15.36 -3.55 5.25
C LYS A 168 15.04 -4.71 6.19
N LEU A 169 15.97 -5.65 6.25
CA LEU A 169 16.02 -6.68 7.30
C LEU A 169 16.08 -5.99 8.67
N VAL A 170 14.97 -5.97 9.42
CA VAL A 170 14.97 -5.30 10.74
C VAL A 170 15.13 -6.25 11.92
N ASP A 171 14.95 -7.56 11.75
CA ASP A 171 15.29 -8.54 12.79
C ASP A 171 15.66 -9.89 12.20
N ALA A 172 16.43 -10.69 12.94
CA ALA A 172 16.76 -12.07 12.56
C ALA A 172 15.51 -12.98 12.44
N ILE A 173 14.36 -12.54 12.95
CA ILE A 173 13.06 -13.22 12.87
C ILE A 173 12.32 -12.80 11.59
N TYR A 174 12.43 -11.54 11.16
CA TYR A 174 11.81 -11.00 9.96
C TYR A 174 12.84 -10.92 8.82
N GLN A 175 13.31 -12.09 8.37
CA GLN A 175 14.47 -12.19 7.47
C GLN A 175 14.25 -11.66 6.03
N ARG A 176 13.14 -10.97 5.71
CA ARG A 176 12.88 -10.41 4.38
C ARG A 176 12.06 -9.11 4.47
N GLY A 177 12.52 -8.07 3.79
CA GLY A 177 11.91 -6.73 3.74
C GLY A 177 10.56 -6.61 3.01
N ASP A 178 9.86 -7.74 2.83
CA ASP A 178 8.55 -7.78 2.16
C ASP A 178 7.44 -8.31 3.07
N VAL A 179 7.73 -8.52 4.36
CA VAL A 179 6.75 -8.95 5.36
C VAL A 179 6.01 -7.74 5.91
N MET A 180 4.68 -7.71 5.81
CA MET A 180 3.87 -6.79 6.61
C MET A 180 3.81 -7.24 8.07
N ILE A 181 4.23 -6.39 8.99
CA ILE A 181 4.15 -6.59 10.43
C ILE A 181 2.97 -5.78 10.96
N THR A 182 2.09 -6.43 11.70
CA THR A 182 0.95 -5.77 12.36
C THR A 182 1.28 -5.46 13.80
N TYR A 183 1.13 -4.21 14.21
CA TYR A 183 1.16 -3.82 15.62
C TYR A 183 -0.25 -3.53 16.10
N ALA A 184 -0.64 -4.12 17.23
CA ALA A 184 -1.83 -3.74 17.97
C ALA A 184 -1.50 -2.49 18.80
N VAL A 185 -2.28 -1.43 18.64
CA VAL A 185 -2.01 -0.13 19.24
C VAL A 185 -3.18 0.31 20.11
N GLU A 186 -2.86 0.63 21.37
CA GLU A 186 -3.79 1.24 22.31
C GLU A 186 -3.20 2.56 22.83
N SER A 187 -3.99 3.61 22.78
CA SER A 187 -3.56 4.93 23.26
C SER A 187 -4.66 5.71 23.96
N THR A 188 -4.20 6.73 24.69
CA THR A 188 -5.06 7.66 25.42
C THR A 188 -4.64 9.11 25.18
N PHE A 189 -5.60 10.02 25.18
CA PHE A 189 -5.40 11.44 24.95
C PHE A 189 -5.58 12.26 26.23
N GLN A 190 -4.72 13.26 26.38
CA GLN A 190 -4.81 14.28 27.43
C GLN A 190 -4.47 15.66 26.86
N GLN A 191 -5.01 16.70 27.47
CA GLN A 191 -4.70 18.09 27.11
C GLN A 191 -3.67 18.66 28.09
N VAL A 192 -2.55 19.15 27.58
CA VAL A 192 -1.47 19.73 28.37
C VAL A 192 -1.03 21.04 27.72
N ALA A 193 -1.17 22.15 28.45
CA ALA A 193 -0.72 23.48 28.00
C ALA A 193 -1.22 23.88 26.58
N GLY A 194 -2.49 23.58 26.27
CA GLY A 194 -3.09 23.90 24.96
C GLY A 194 -2.73 22.92 23.83
N LYS A 195 -1.89 21.92 24.11
CA LYS A 195 -1.55 20.82 23.21
C LYS A 195 -2.36 19.59 23.57
N LEU A 196 -2.55 18.71 22.59
CA LEU A 196 -3.12 17.38 22.79
C LEU A 196 -1.97 16.37 22.77
N ILE A 197 -1.85 15.59 23.84
CA ILE A 197 -0.82 14.56 24.00
C ILE A 197 -1.50 13.19 23.92
N GLU A 198 -1.02 12.32 23.05
CA GLU A 198 -1.46 10.93 22.91
C GLU A 198 -0.36 10.01 23.45
N THR A 199 -0.61 9.32 24.56
CA THR A 199 0.31 8.32 25.11
C THR A 199 -0.24 6.92 24.91
N GLY A 200 0.60 5.98 24.49
CA GLY A 200 0.15 4.61 24.23
C GLY A 200 1.25 3.59 24.11
N ALA A 201 0.86 2.40 23.69
CA ALA A 201 1.76 1.29 23.43
C ALA A 201 1.36 0.57 22.13
N ALA A 202 2.37 0.14 21.39
CA ALA A 202 2.26 -0.68 20.19
C ALA A 202 2.88 -2.05 20.46
N GLU A 203 2.07 -3.10 20.42
CA GLU A 203 2.50 -4.49 20.63
C GLU A 203 2.66 -5.20 19.29
N SER A 204 3.86 -5.71 19.04
CA SER A 204 4.15 -6.57 17.88
C SER A 204 3.52 -7.95 18.06
N PRO A 205 3.42 -8.75 16.99
CA PRO A 205 2.87 -10.10 17.10
C PRO A 205 3.71 -11.07 17.95
N LEU A 206 4.95 -10.69 18.26
CA LEU A 206 5.87 -11.44 19.12
C LEU A 206 5.74 -11.03 20.60
N GLY A 207 4.79 -10.15 20.93
CA GLY A 207 4.59 -9.63 22.28
C GLY A 207 5.61 -8.55 22.69
N VAL A 208 6.43 -8.06 21.76
CA VAL A 208 7.31 -6.91 22.02
C VAL A 208 6.48 -5.64 22.04
N VAL A 209 6.54 -4.90 23.14
CA VAL A 209 5.76 -3.68 23.38
C VAL A 209 6.64 -2.45 23.24
N HIS A 210 6.17 -1.48 22.45
CA HIS A 210 6.82 -0.19 22.21
C HIS A 210 5.93 0.95 22.75
N ALA A 211 6.36 1.61 23.83
CA ALA A 211 5.68 2.79 24.33
C ALA A 211 5.95 4.01 23.43
N PHE A 212 4.96 4.89 23.28
CA PHE A 212 5.10 6.13 22.51
C PHE A 212 4.30 7.29 23.12
N GLU A 213 4.68 8.51 22.72
CA GLU A 213 3.99 9.75 23.05
C GLU A 213 3.93 10.68 21.83
N ASN A 214 2.74 10.93 21.30
CA ASN A 214 2.54 11.89 20.22
C ASN A 214 2.05 13.24 20.76
N GLU A 215 2.40 14.30 20.07
CA GLU A 215 1.97 15.67 20.36
C GLU A 215 1.23 16.25 19.15
N PHE A 216 0.12 16.95 19.40
CA PHE A 216 -0.64 17.67 18.39
C PHE A 216 -0.95 19.10 18.86
N THR A 217 -0.61 20.09 18.04
CA THR A 217 -1.06 21.47 18.19
C THR A 217 -2.18 21.74 17.19
N ILE A 218 -3.35 22.11 17.69
CA ILE A 218 -4.55 22.37 16.89
C ILE A 218 -4.82 23.87 16.89
N GLU A 219 -4.91 24.45 15.69
CA GLU A 219 -5.28 25.85 15.47
C GLU A 219 -6.37 25.92 14.41
N ASN A 220 -7.44 26.69 14.69
CA ASN A 220 -8.56 26.89 13.76
C ASN A 220 -9.15 25.58 13.20
N GLY A 221 -9.26 24.55 14.05
CA GLY A 221 -9.83 23.26 13.65
C GLY A 221 -8.92 22.41 12.76
N ARG A 222 -7.60 22.68 12.74
CA ARG A 222 -6.60 21.90 11.99
C ARG A 222 -5.36 21.64 12.84
N VAL A 223 -4.72 20.49 12.65
CA VAL A 223 -3.38 20.23 13.21
C VAL A 223 -2.35 21.05 12.44
N THR A 224 -1.65 21.96 13.11
CA THR A 224 -0.59 22.79 12.52
C THR A 224 0.81 22.31 12.87
N LEU A 225 0.98 21.71 14.03
CA LEU A 225 2.21 21.03 14.44
C LEU A 225 1.87 19.64 14.97
N SER A 226 2.69 18.65 14.65
CA SER A 226 2.60 17.36 15.34
C SER A 226 3.95 16.66 15.42
N ARG A 227 4.20 15.96 16.52
CA ARG A 227 5.25 14.96 16.66
C ARG A 227 4.58 13.61 16.81
N GLN A 228 4.83 12.68 15.90
CA GLN A 228 4.12 11.40 15.86
C GLN A 228 5.08 10.24 15.71
N TRP A 229 4.97 9.25 16.58
CA TRP A 229 5.59 7.96 16.43
C TRP A 229 4.91 7.20 15.29
N LEU A 230 5.68 6.78 14.30
CA LEU A 230 5.16 6.04 13.15
C LEU A 230 5.19 4.54 13.39
N ASN A 231 6.37 4.00 13.71
CA ASN A 231 6.62 2.60 14.02
C ASN A 231 8.02 2.42 14.66
N PRO A 232 8.39 1.24 15.18
CA PRO A 232 9.68 1.04 15.86
C PRO A 232 10.91 1.21 14.96
N HIS A 233 10.74 1.16 13.65
CA HIS A 233 11.83 1.21 12.67
C HIS A 233 12.09 2.63 12.17
N VAL A 234 11.04 3.46 12.08
CA VAL A 234 11.12 4.86 11.63
C VAL A 234 11.30 5.82 12.80
N GLY A 235 10.68 5.54 13.95
CA GLY A 235 10.69 6.45 15.10
C GLY A 235 9.65 7.57 14.96
N TYR A 236 10.02 8.78 15.35
CA TYR A 236 9.16 9.96 15.31
C TYR A 236 9.31 10.77 14.03
N ILE A 237 8.19 11.35 13.62
CA ILE A 237 8.09 12.35 12.56
C ILE A 237 7.49 13.62 13.15
N ASP A 238 8.22 14.71 13.03
CA ASP A 238 7.76 16.07 13.28
C ASP A 238 7.20 16.66 11.99
N PHE A 239 6.01 17.26 12.07
CA PHE A 239 5.29 17.91 10.98
C PHE A 239 4.93 19.33 11.39
N ASP A 240 5.24 20.30 10.52
CA ASP A 240 4.96 21.73 10.76
C ASP A 240 4.35 22.38 9.50
N LEU A 241 3.04 22.59 9.55
CA LEU A 241 2.25 23.16 8.47
C LEU A 241 2.56 24.65 8.27
N VAL A 242 3.08 25.01 7.10
CA VAL A 242 3.49 26.38 6.78
C VAL A 242 2.32 27.22 6.28
N THR A 243 1.51 26.66 5.39
CA THR A 243 0.38 27.34 4.73
C THR A 243 -0.92 26.59 4.99
N PRO A 244 -1.79 27.05 5.90
CA PRO A 244 -3.04 26.38 6.23
C PRO A 244 -4.15 26.57 5.18
N LYS A 245 -3.82 27.07 3.97
CA LYS A 245 -4.77 27.38 2.90
C LYS A 245 -5.29 26.10 2.22
N SER A 246 -6.11 25.35 2.93
CA SER A 246 -7.16 24.55 2.29
C SER A 246 -8.37 24.49 3.22
N GLU A 247 -9.54 24.78 2.68
CA GLU A 247 -10.80 24.43 3.33
C GLU A 247 -10.83 22.90 3.44
N ALA A 248 -10.99 22.39 4.66
CA ALA A 248 -11.01 20.95 4.90
C ALA A 248 -12.35 20.39 4.40
N THR A 249 -12.33 19.61 3.32
CA THR A 249 -13.51 18.87 2.85
C THR A 249 -13.73 17.65 3.76
N GLN A 250 -14.75 17.69 4.62
CA GLN A 250 -15.15 16.52 5.40
C GLN A 250 -15.83 15.48 4.52
N ALA A 251 -15.25 14.28 4.40
CA ALA A 251 -15.85 13.18 3.66
C ALA A 251 -16.93 12.43 4.45
N ARG A 252 -17.97 11.97 3.75
CA ARG A 252 -18.96 10.98 4.21
C ARG A 252 -18.74 9.65 3.48
N TYR A 253 -19.03 8.53 4.13
CA TYR A 253 -18.68 7.18 3.71
C TYR A 253 -19.93 6.30 3.59
N ASP A 254 -20.12 5.59 2.48
CA ASP A 254 -21.06 4.46 2.37
C ASP A 254 -20.70 3.53 1.18
N ALA A 255 -20.79 2.20 1.43
CA ALA A 255 -20.81 1.05 0.50
C ALA A 255 -19.50 0.26 0.21
N PRO A 256 -19.57 -1.10 0.18
CA PRO A 256 -18.40 -2.01 0.05
C PRO A 256 -18.00 -2.40 -1.40
N SER A 257 -18.80 -2.08 -2.41
CA SER A 257 -18.50 -2.35 -3.82
C SER A 257 -19.18 -1.37 -4.76
N PHE A 258 -18.55 -1.08 -5.90
CA PHE A 258 -19.12 -0.21 -6.94
C PHE A 258 -18.49 -0.46 -8.31
N TYR A 259 -19.24 -0.06 -9.33
CA TYR A 259 -18.80 -0.03 -10.72
C TYR A 259 -18.27 1.36 -11.06
N PHE A 260 -17.24 1.42 -11.90
CA PHE A 260 -16.78 2.68 -12.47
C PHE A 260 -16.36 2.48 -13.93
N GLU A 261 -16.71 3.47 -14.74
CA GLU A 261 -16.25 3.61 -16.11
C GLU A 261 -14.99 4.48 -16.10
N THR A 262 -13.98 4.10 -16.88
CA THR A 262 -12.82 4.97 -17.10
C THR A 262 -12.64 5.29 -18.57
N PRO A 263 -12.19 6.50 -18.91
CA PRO A 263 -11.70 6.79 -20.24
C PRO A 263 -10.58 5.83 -20.62
N SER A 264 -10.49 5.46 -21.90
CA SER A 264 -9.38 4.65 -22.40
C SER A 264 -8.03 5.31 -22.13
N GLY A 265 -7.04 4.51 -21.71
CA GLY A 265 -5.70 5.01 -21.40
C GLY A 265 -5.59 5.73 -20.05
N SER A 266 -6.61 5.63 -19.20
CA SER A 266 -6.53 6.12 -17.82
C SER A 266 -5.52 5.31 -17.01
N ARG A 267 -4.85 5.95 -16.06
CA ARG A 267 -4.01 5.27 -15.08
C ARG A 267 -4.81 4.86 -13.86
N LEU A 268 -4.30 3.89 -13.11
CA LEU A 268 -4.91 3.43 -11.87
C LEU A 268 -5.17 4.56 -10.87
N SER A 269 -4.27 5.54 -10.80
CA SER A 269 -4.40 6.71 -9.91
C SER A 269 -5.63 7.56 -10.20
N LEU A 270 -6.25 7.48 -11.38
CA LEU A 270 -7.51 8.16 -11.67
C LEU A 270 -8.63 7.70 -10.72
N LEU A 271 -8.53 6.49 -10.16
CA LEU A 271 -9.41 6.03 -9.08
C LEU A 271 -9.41 6.95 -7.87
N LEU A 272 -8.27 7.55 -7.57
CA LEU A 272 -8.07 8.48 -6.45
C LEU A 272 -8.61 9.88 -6.79
N GLU A 273 -8.81 10.20 -8.06
CA GLU A 273 -9.31 11.50 -8.51
C GLU A 273 -10.83 11.50 -8.71
N ASN A 274 -11.43 10.31 -8.88
CA ASN A 274 -12.87 10.19 -9.06
C ASN A 274 -13.62 10.35 -7.72
N GLU A 275 -14.25 11.51 -7.50
CA GLU A 275 -14.96 11.82 -6.25
C GLU A 275 -16.02 10.78 -5.83
N MET A 276 -16.72 10.16 -6.79
CA MET A 276 -17.72 9.12 -6.47
C MET A 276 -17.07 7.85 -5.92
N ILE A 277 -15.88 7.53 -6.41
CA ILE A 277 -15.09 6.40 -5.94
C ILE A 277 -14.54 6.75 -4.57
N VAL A 278 -13.82 7.87 -4.49
CA VAL A 278 -13.16 8.36 -3.28
C VAL A 278 -14.13 8.46 -2.10
N SER A 279 -15.30 9.06 -2.28
CA SER A 279 -16.32 9.17 -1.22
C SER A 279 -16.80 7.81 -0.69
N ARG A 280 -16.81 6.77 -1.52
CA ARG A 280 -17.14 5.40 -1.09
C ARG A 280 -15.94 4.67 -0.47
N LEU A 281 -14.75 5.01 -0.92
CA LEU A 281 -13.51 4.38 -0.46
C LEU A 281 -13.11 4.83 0.94
N GLY A 282 -13.06 6.13 1.16
CA GLY A 282 -12.70 6.65 2.47
C GLY A 282 -11.33 6.21 3.02
N ILE A 283 -11.04 6.66 4.24
CA ILE A 283 -9.77 6.34 4.95
C ILE A 283 -9.77 4.96 5.62
N ASN A 284 -10.93 4.35 5.85
CA ASN A 284 -11.02 3.13 6.68
C ASN A 284 -10.79 1.82 5.92
N HIS A 285 -10.66 1.90 4.60
CA HIS A 285 -10.56 0.71 3.76
C HIS A 285 -9.15 0.14 3.73
N TYR A 286 -9.07 -1.19 3.72
CA TYR A 286 -7.81 -1.91 3.70
C TYR A 286 -7.28 -2.02 2.27
N TRP A 287 -6.59 -0.97 1.82
CA TRP A 287 -6.05 -0.82 0.46
C TRP A 287 -5.25 -2.02 -0.08
N PRO A 288 -4.42 -2.74 0.72
CA PRO A 288 -3.70 -3.92 0.21
C PRO A 288 -4.61 -5.01 -0.37
N LEU A 289 -5.87 -5.08 0.11
CA LEU A 289 -6.86 -6.01 -0.39
C LEU A 289 -7.80 -5.45 -1.45
N LEU A 290 -7.62 -4.20 -1.88
CA LEU A 290 -8.37 -3.66 -2.99
C LEU A 290 -8.16 -4.54 -4.22
N ARG A 291 -9.25 -4.91 -4.89
CA ARG A 291 -9.24 -5.69 -6.13
C ARG A 291 -9.98 -4.92 -7.21
N ILE A 292 -9.35 -4.82 -8.37
CA ILE A 292 -9.92 -4.20 -9.57
C ILE A 292 -10.07 -5.31 -10.58
N HIS A 293 -11.30 -5.71 -10.81
CA HIS A 293 -11.60 -6.89 -11.62
C HIS A 293 -12.50 -6.54 -12.79
N THR A 294 -12.34 -7.32 -13.84
CA THR A 294 -13.18 -7.32 -15.03
C THR A 294 -13.61 -8.76 -15.32
N TYR A 295 -14.60 -8.91 -16.18
CA TYR A 295 -15.08 -10.23 -16.57
C TYR A 295 -13.99 -11.01 -17.35
N GLU A 296 -13.27 -10.33 -18.23
CA GLU A 296 -12.20 -10.87 -19.06
C GLU A 296 -11.02 -11.35 -18.21
N LEU A 297 -10.60 -10.55 -17.21
CA LEU A 297 -9.57 -10.98 -16.26
C LEU A 297 -10.00 -12.22 -15.48
N GLN A 298 -11.27 -12.29 -15.07
CA GLN A 298 -11.79 -13.48 -14.41
C GLN A 298 -11.77 -14.70 -15.35
N GLN A 299 -12.17 -14.55 -16.61
CA GLN A 299 -12.08 -15.64 -17.59
C GLN A 299 -10.64 -16.13 -17.79
N GLN A 300 -9.67 -15.21 -17.87
CA GLN A 300 -8.25 -15.56 -17.96
C GLN A 300 -7.78 -16.33 -16.72
N LEU A 301 -8.17 -15.88 -15.53
CA LEU A 301 -7.85 -16.56 -14.28
C LEU A 301 -8.48 -17.97 -14.23
N GLU A 302 -9.75 -18.11 -14.65
CA GLU A 302 -10.41 -19.41 -14.72
C GLU A 302 -9.75 -20.35 -15.74
N ALA A 303 -9.33 -19.84 -16.91
CA ALA A 303 -8.58 -20.63 -17.88
C ALA A 303 -7.24 -21.11 -17.31
N ARG A 304 -6.51 -20.24 -16.59
CA ARG A 304 -5.30 -20.62 -15.85
C ARG A 304 -5.61 -21.67 -14.77
N LYS A 305 -6.73 -21.50 -14.03
CA LYS A 305 -7.19 -22.45 -13.01
C LYS A 305 -7.43 -23.83 -13.61
N GLN A 306 -8.07 -23.93 -14.78
CA GLN A 306 -8.26 -25.20 -15.49
C GLN A 306 -6.94 -25.85 -15.95
N GLY A 307 -5.97 -25.03 -16.39
CA GLY A 307 -4.62 -25.52 -16.70
C GLY A 307 -3.91 -26.12 -15.48
N MET A 308 -3.98 -25.44 -14.34
CA MET A 308 -3.41 -25.92 -13.07
C MET A 308 -4.11 -27.20 -12.59
N ARG A 309 -5.44 -27.26 -12.68
CA ARG A 309 -6.24 -28.45 -12.37
C ARG A 309 -5.77 -29.67 -13.18
N THR A 310 -5.59 -29.49 -14.49
CA THR A 310 -5.09 -30.55 -15.37
C THR A 310 -3.68 -31.01 -14.95
N ARG A 311 -2.83 -30.06 -14.53
CA ARG A 311 -1.49 -30.35 -14.05
C ARG A 311 -1.52 -31.19 -12.76
N LEU A 312 -2.37 -30.84 -11.79
CA LEU A 312 -2.55 -31.63 -10.55
C LEU A 312 -3.08 -33.04 -10.84
N LEU A 313 -4.02 -33.19 -11.78
CA LEU A 313 -4.48 -34.51 -12.24
C LEU A 313 -3.34 -35.35 -12.83
N LEU A 314 -2.51 -34.76 -13.69
CA LEU A 314 -1.34 -35.45 -14.26
C LEU A 314 -0.32 -35.86 -13.20
N LEU A 315 -0.09 -35.01 -12.19
CA LEU A 315 0.79 -35.34 -11.06
C LEU A 315 0.27 -36.54 -10.28
N ARG A 316 -1.03 -36.56 -9.97
CA ARG A 316 -1.69 -37.69 -9.30
C ARG A 316 -1.53 -38.99 -10.08
N GLU A 317 -1.80 -38.97 -11.38
CA GLU A 317 -1.65 -40.16 -12.23
C GLU A 317 -0.19 -40.61 -12.39
N TYR A 318 0.76 -39.67 -12.40
CA TYR A 318 2.18 -39.97 -12.37
C TYR A 318 2.55 -40.82 -11.14
N TYR A 319 2.19 -40.35 -9.94
CA TYR A 319 2.46 -41.09 -8.70
C TYR A 319 1.74 -42.44 -8.63
N ARG A 320 0.50 -42.54 -9.13
CA ARG A 320 -0.23 -43.81 -9.22
C ARG A 320 0.50 -44.84 -10.08
N LYS A 321 1.02 -44.40 -11.23
CA LYS A 321 1.74 -45.26 -12.18
C LYS A 321 3.04 -45.80 -11.58
N ASP A 322 3.72 -44.99 -10.78
CA ASP A 322 5.00 -45.34 -10.15
C ASP A 322 4.81 -46.12 -8.82
N GLY A 323 3.56 -46.34 -8.38
CA GLY A 323 3.24 -47.08 -7.17
C GLY A 323 3.38 -46.27 -5.87
N GLU A 324 3.51 -44.95 -5.97
CA GLU A 324 3.67 -44.03 -4.84
C GLU A 324 2.29 -43.61 -4.28
N ALA A 325 1.63 -44.53 -3.58
CA ALA A 325 0.24 -44.37 -3.14
C ALA A 325 0.01 -43.14 -2.25
N ASP A 326 0.92 -42.84 -1.31
CA ASP A 326 0.79 -41.70 -0.39
C ASP A 326 0.91 -40.35 -1.13
N LEU A 327 1.84 -40.25 -2.10
CA LEU A 327 2.01 -39.04 -2.92
C LEU A 327 0.85 -38.85 -3.90
N ALA A 328 0.30 -39.94 -4.44
CA ALA A 328 -0.93 -39.88 -5.22
C ALA A 328 -2.12 -39.38 -4.39
N ALA A 329 -2.25 -39.81 -3.13
CA ALA A 329 -3.29 -39.33 -2.23
C ALA A 329 -3.09 -37.85 -1.86
N ALA A 330 -1.85 -37.42 -1.61
CA ALA A 330 -1.53 -36.01 -1.39
C ALA A 330 -1.85 -35.14 -2.62
N ALA A 331 -1.52 -35.61 -3.83
CA ALA A 331 -1.84 -34.88 -5.06
C ALA A 331 -3.36 -34.76 -5.29
N GLU A 332 -4.13 -35.79 -4.94
CA GLU A 332 -5.61 -35.75 -4.98
C GLU A 332 -6.18 -34.74 -3.97
N GLU A 333 -5.65 -34.73 -2.75
CA GLU A 333 -6.06 -33.80 -1.72
C GLU A 333 -5.78 -32.34 -2.13
N LEU A 334 -4.59 -32.09 -2.67
CA LEU A 334 -4.20 -30.78 -3.17
C LEU A 334 -5.09 -30.33 -4.35
N LEU A 335 -5.47 -31.26 -5.23
CA LEU A 335 -6.44 -31.01 -6.31
C LEU A 335 -7.80 -30.59 -5.75
N ASN A 336 -8.34 -31.36 -4.81
CA ASN A 336 -9.64 -31.07 -4.19
C ASN A 336 -9.64 -29.73 -3.45
N ALA A 337 -8.56 -29.44 -2.71
CA ALA A 337 -8.36 -28.15 -2.07
C ALA A 337 -8.35 -27.01 -3.09
N PHE A 338 -7.54 -27.13 -4.16
CA PHE A 338 -7.39 -26.12 -5.20
C PHE A 338 -8.70 -25.78 -5.92
N GLU A 339 -9.54 -26.79 -6.20
CA GLU A 339 -10.84 -26.58 -6.84
C GLU A 339 -11.75 -25.67 -5.99
N SER A 340 -11.67 -25.78 -4.66
CA SER A 340 -12.48 -25.03 -3.70
C SER A 340 -12.04 -23.58 -3.46
N TRP A 341 -10.85 -23.17 -3.92
CA TRP A 341 -10.33 -21.84 -3.61
C TRP A 341 -11.20 -20.73 -4.23
N PRO A 342 -11.68 -19.75 -3.43
CA PRO A 342 -12.42 -18.60 -3.90
C PRO A 342 -11.44 -17.60 -4.49
N LEU A 343 -11.25 -17.65 -5.80
CA LEU A 343 -10.26 -16.81 -6.49
C LEU A 343 -10.97 -15.71 -7.29
N ARG A 344 -10.53 -14.48 -7.10
CA ARG A 344 -10.98 -13.30 -7.83
C ARG A 344 -9.79 -12.63 -8.53
N ALA A 345 -9.92 -12.48 -9.84
CA ALA A 345 -8.91 -11.81 -10.63
C ALA A 345 -8.76 -10.35 -10.20
N THR A 346 -7.56 -9.80 -10.36
CA THR A 346 -7.32 -8.38 -10.16
C THR A 346 -6.23 -7.89 -11.10
N TYR A 347 -6.33 -6.62 -11.48
CA TYR A 347 -5.34 -5.96 -12.32
C TYR A 347 -3.98 -5.85 -11.62
N GLN A 348 -4.03 -5.52 -10.32
CA GLN A 348 -2.86 -5.34 -9.47
C GLN A 348 -3.18 -5.78 -8.04
N HIS A 349 -2.16 -6.28 -7.34
CA HIS A 349 -2.21 -6.63 -5.92
C HIS A 349 -1.50 -5.55 -5.10
N GLY A 350 -1.88 -5.38 -3.83
CA GLY A 350 -1.11 -4.52 -2.92
C GLY A 350 -1.17 -3.04 -3.23
N ILE A 351 -2.27 -2.58 -3.82
CA ILE A 351 -2.50 -1.18 -4.17
C ILE A 351 -2.33 -0.29 -2.93
N GLN A 352 -1.47 0.72 -3.03
CA GLN A 352 -1.18 1.70 -1.98
C GLN A 352 -1.25 3.11 -2.58
N PRO A 353 -2.27 3.92 -2.23
CA PRO A 353 -2.46 5.23 -2.85
C PRO A 353 -1.22 6.14 -2.84
N PRO A 354 -0.44 6.24 -1.74
CA PRO A 354 0.76 7.07 -1.74
C PRO A 354 1.80 6.58 -2.74
N GLN A 355 2.02 5.26 -2.81
CA GLN A 355 3.00 4.64 -3.70
C GLN A 355 2.62 4.77 -5.19
N MET A 356 1.33 4.68 -5.52
CA MET A 356 0.85 4.82 -6.90
C MET A 356 1.17 6.19 -7.52
N LEU A 357 1.32 7.23 -6.70
CA LEU A 357 1.61 8.58 -7.21
C LEU A 357 3.09 8.77 -7.54
N ILE A 358 3.97 7.97 -6.94
CA ILE A 358 5.43 8.10 -7.04
C ILE A 358 6.08 7.00 -7.87
N ASP A 359 5.41 5.86 -8.06
CA ASP A 359 5.92 4.73 -8.84
C ASP A 359 4.96 4.33 -9.97
N PHE A 360 5.43 4.49 -11.21
CA PHE A 360 4.68 4.11 -12.40
C PHE A 360 4.42 2.60 -12.51
N ALA A 361 5.28 1.76 -11.91
CA ALA A 361 5.04 0.31 -11.85
C ALA A 361 3.83 -0.01 -10.97
N GLU A 362 3.62 0.80 -9.93
CA GLU A 362 2.47 0.69 -9.04
C GLU A 362 1.23 1.44 -9.55
N ASN A 363 1.34 2.15 -10.66
CA ASN A 363 0.26 2.91 -11.29
C ASN A 363 0.12 2.59 -12.79
N PRO A 364 -0.18 1.33 -13.13
CA PRO A 364 -0.28 0.91 -14.50
C PRO A 364 -1.47 1.56 -15.22
N PHE A 365 -1.42 1.54 -16.54
CA PHE A 365 -2.56 1.94 -17.36
C PHE A 365 -3.68 0.92 -17.25
N LEU A 366 -4.92 1.39 -17.08
CA LEU A 366 -6.11 0.57 -17.21
C LEU A 366 -6.33 0.27 -18.70
N ASN A 367 -6.00 -0.96 -19.07
CA ASN A 367 -6.12 -1.44 -20.45
C ASN A 367 -7.59 -1.67 -20.81
N THR A 368 -8.08 -0.96 -21.83
CA THR A 368 -9.46 -1.10 -22.32
C THR A 368 -9.74 -2.45 -22.93
N ASP A 369 -8.73 -3.15 -23.45
CA ASP A 369 -8.92 -4.51 -23.97
C ASP A 369 -9.31 -5.47 -22.84
N ASP A 370 -8.83 -5.22 -21.62
CA ASP A 370 -9.16 -6.02 -20.43
C ASP A 370 -10.51 -5.63 -19.81
N ALA A 371 -11.05 -4.46 -20.13
CA ALA A 371 -12.33 -3.95 -19.60
C ALA A 371 -13.55 -4.46 -20.39
N GLY A 372 -13.33 -5.19 -21.48
CA GLY A 372 -14.37 -5.74 -22.33
C GLY A 372 -15.16 -4.68 -23.08
N GLN A 373 -16.25 -5.10 -23.73
CA GLN A 373 -17.09 -4.20 -24.53
C GLN A 373 -17.78 -3.09 -23.71
N ALA A 374 -17.84 -3.26 -22.38
CA ALA A 374 -18.52 -2.33 -21.50
C ALA A 374 -17.57 -1.31 -20.82
N ASN A 375 -16.25 -1.43 -21.00
CA ASN A 375 -15.25 -0.60 -20.31
C ASN A 375 -15.47 -0.49 -18.79
N ASN A 376 -16.00 -1.55 -18.19
CA ASN A 376 -16.48 -1.54 -16.82
C ASN A 376 -15.52 -2.30 -15.92
N TYR A 377 -14.97 -1.58 -14.95
CA TYR A 377 -14.19 -2.17 -13.88
C TYR A 377 -15.04 -2.24 -12.62
N THR A 378 -14.90 -3.33 -11.89
CA THR A 378 -15.53 -3.47 -10.59
C THR A 378 -14.46 -3.40 -9.52
N VAL A 379 -14.63 -2.49 -8.55
CA VAL A 379 -13.75 -2.40 -7.38
C VAL A 379 -14.39 -3.17 -6.24
N THR A 380 -13.62 -4.04 -5.61
CA THR A 380 -14.00 -4.71 -4.36
C THR A 380 -12.98 -4.39 -3.30
N ILE A 381 -13.47 -4.01 -2.12
CA ILE A 381 -12.61 -3.78 -0.97
C ILE A 381 -13.15 -4.55 0.23
N PRO A 382 -12.49 -5.66 0.57
CA PRO A 382 -12.86 -6.41 1.75
C PRO A 382 -12.37 -5.68 3.00
N THR A 383 -13.00 -6.02 4.12
CA THR A 383 -12.49 -5.62 5.43
C THR A 383 -11.16 -6.31 5.71
N ARG A 384 -10.32 -5.68 6.55
CA ARG A 384 -9.05 -6.27 6.97
C ARG A 384 -9.29 -7.65 7.63
N PRO A 385 -8.61 -8.72 7.21
CA PRO A 385 -8.74 -10.03 7.85
C PRO A 385 -8.06 -10.01 9.22
N THR A 386 -8.57 -10.80 10.17
CA THR A 386 -8.07 -10.85 11.55
C THR A 386 -7.28 -12.12 11.87
N GLY A 387 -6.90 -12.91 10.86
CA GLY A 387 -6.17 -14.15 11.08
C GLY A 387 -5.58 -14.73 9.81
N TYR A 388 -5.00 -15.91 9.95
CA TYR A 388 -4.42 -16.64 8.84
C TYR A 388 -5.38 -17.72 8.32
N ARG A 389 -5.13 -18.18 7.10
CA ARG A 389 -5.82 -19.31 6.48
C ARG A 389 -4.83 -20.37 6.05
N LEU A 390 -5.09 -21.62 6.41
CA LEU A 390 -4.30 -22.76 5.93
C LEU A 390 -5.00 -23.38 4.73
N VAL A 391 -4.26 -23.64 3.65
CA VAL A 391 -4.77 -24.23 2.41
C VAL A 391 -3.80 -25.27 1.84
N GLY A 392 -4.33 -26.12 0.96
CA GLY A 392 -3.57 -27.19 0.31
C GLY A 392 -3.70 -28.49 1.07
N LEU A 393 -2.58 -29.11 1.43
CA LEU A 393 -2.55 -30.33 2.23
C LEU A 393 -2.89 -30.06 3.69
N ASP A 394 -3.50 -31.04 4.35
CA ASP A 394 -3.60 -31.13 5.80
C ASP A 394 -2.21 -31.02 6.42
N THR A 395 -2.13 -30.28 7.54
CA THR A 395 -0.85 -30.01 8.20
C THR A 395 -0.14 -31.27 8.66
N GLU A 396 -0.85 -32.25 9.22
CA GLU A 396 -0.24 -33.49 9.71
C GLU A 396 0.42 -34.24 8.54
N ARG A 397 -0.27 -34.31 7.39
CA ARG A 397 0.27 -34.90 6.18
C ARG A 397 1.45 -34.12 5.63
N ALA A 398 1.34 -32.79 5.51
CA ALA A 398 2.39 -31.95 4.95
C ALA A 398 3.72 -32.09 5.72
N PHE A 399 3.66 -32.24 7.03
CA PHE A 399 4.85 -32.44 7.87
C PHE A 399 5.46 -33.84 7.79
N THR A 400 4.82 -34.81 7.13
CA THR A 400 5.44 -36.12 6.84
C THR A 400 6.50 -36.04 5.74
N PHE A 401 6.48 -34.99 4.91
CA PHE A 401 7.43 -34.85 3.81
C PHE A 401 8.74 -34.18 4.25
N PRO A 402 9.91 -34.72 3.85
CA PRO A 402 11.19 -34.11 4.18
C PRO A 402 11.40 -32.80 3.43
N ASN A 403 12.15 -31.87 4.03
CA ASN A 403 12.53 -30.59 3.43
C ASN A 403 11.32 -29.78 2.92
N GLN A 404 10.22 -29.82 3.65
CA GLN A 404 9.00 -29.13 3.27
C GLN A 404 9.25 -27.63 3.11
N VAL A 405 8.74 -27.07 2.01
CA VAL A 405 8.66 -25.63 1.79
C VAL A 405 7.20 -25.22 1.94
N ILE A 406 6.94 -24.23 2.79
CA ILE A 406 5.62 -23.60 2.93
C ILE A 406 5.64 -22.25 2.23
N TYR A 407 4.50 -21.86 1.65
CA TYR A 407 4.37 -20.57 0.98
C TYR A 407 3.34 -19.71 1.72
N ASP A 408 3.77 -18.53 2.18
CA ASP A 408 2.92 -17.53 2.79
C ASP A 408 2.60 -16.45 1.77
N VAL A 409 1.30 -16.18 1.60
CA VAL A 409 0.80 -15.14 0.70
C VAL A 409 0.08 -14.08 1.50
N GLN A 410 0.57 -12.86 1.41
CA GLN A 410 0.05 -11.73 2.17
C GLN A 410 -1.06 -11.00 1.40
N PRO A 411 -1.86 -10.16 2.07
CA PRO A 411 -2.93 -9.38 1.45
C PRO A 411 -2.51 -8.55 0.24
N ASN A 412 -1.30 -7.99 0.29
CA ASN A 412 -0.70 -7.22 -0.79
C ASN A 412 -0.22 -8.09 -1.98
N GLY A 413 -0.37 -9.41 -1.90
CA GLY A 413 0.09 -10.36 -2.89
C GLY A 413 1.56 -10.76 -2.76
N SER A 414 2.31 -10.29 -1.75
CA SER A 414 3.69 -10.77 -1.57
C SER A 414 3.68 -12.26 -1.23
N ILE A 415 4.62 -13.01 -1.83
CA ILE A 415 4.78 -14.45 -1.62
C ILE A 415 6.11 -14.69 -0.94
N GLN A 416 6.10 -15.48 0.13
CA GLN A 416 7.28 -15.88 0.86
C GLN A 416 7.37 -17.38 0.99
N ALA A 417 8.54 -17.93 0.69
CA ALA A 417 8.82 -19.35 0.83
C ALA A 417 9.66 -19.58 2.08
N HIS A 418 9.23 -20.50 2.94
CA HIS A 418 9.94 -20.86 4.17
C HIS A 418 10.29 -22.35 4.15
N GLN A 419 11.56 -22.67 4.41
CA GLN A 419 11.95 -24.05 4.67
C GLN A 419 11.56 -24.41 6.10
N VAL A 420 10.82 -25.50 6.26
CA VAL A 420 10.43 -26.03 7.57
C VAL A 420 11.65 -26.77 8.14
N ALA A 421 12.57 -26.03 8.75
CA ALA A 421 13.79 -26.60 9.35
C ALA A 421 13.62 -26.98 10.83
N SER A 422 12.65 -26.41 11.56
CA SER A 422 12.30 -26.84 12.92
C SER A 422 10.92 -26.31 13.33
N GLU A 423 10.33 -26.92 14.36
CA GLU A 423 8.92 -26.93 14.85
C GLU A 423 8.15 -25.60 15.07
N LEU A 424 8.62 -24.44 14.61
CA LEU A 424 8.05 -23.13 15.01
C LEU A 424 7.89 -22.15 13.84
N LEU A 425 7.11 -22.56 12.84
CA LEU A 425 6.47 -21.60 11.95
C LEU A 425 4.96 -21.78 12.10
N LEU A 426 4.40 -21.51 13.28
CA LEU A 426 2.99 -21.13 13.30
C LEU A 426 2.89 -19.75 12.62
N PRO A 427 1.80 -19.47 11.89
CA PRO A 427 1.60 -18.13 11.35
C PRO A 427 1.64 -17.14 12.51
N ILE A 428 2.26 -16.00 12.26
CA ILE A 428 2.38 -14.95 13.25
C ILE A 428 0.96 -14.50 13.65
N PRO A 429 0.56 -14.61 14.94
CA PRO A 429 -0.78 -14.26 15.38
C PRO A 429 -1.16 -12.83 14.98
N GLY A 430 -2.39 -12.64 14.49
CA GLY A 430 -2.89 -11.32 14.08
C GLY A 430 -2.42 -10.82 12.70
N GLN A 431 -1.51 -11.54 12.03
CA GLN A 431 -1.14 -11.27 10.65
C GLN A 431 -2.13 -11.95 9.69
N ALA A 432 -2.73 -11.15 8.81
CA ALA A 432 -3.53 -11.69 7.72
C ALA A 432 -2.59 -12.36 6.70
N THR A 433 -2.66 -13.68 6.58
CA THR A 433 -1.79 -14.46 5.67
C THR A 433 -2.51 -15.73 5.21
N ILE A 434 -2.32 -16.13 3.96
CA ILE A 434 -2.72 -17.46 3.47
C ILE A 434 -1.48 -18.31 3.39
N ARG A 435 -1.47 -19.43 4.10
CA ARG A 435 -0.37 -20.38 4.13
C ARG A 435 -0.72 -21.64 3.34
N LEU A 436 0.11 -21.92 2.34
CA LEU A 436 0.03 -23.10 1.51
C LEU A 436 0.94 -24.21 2.04
N TYR A 437 0.34 -25.35 2.33
CA TYR A 437 1.02 -26.63 2.50
C TYR A 437 0.85 -27.46 1.23
N SER A 438 1.95 -28.02 0.71
CA SER A 438 1.96 -28.78 -0.54
C SER A 438 2.92 -29.98 -0.45
N ILE A 439 3.04 -30.76 -1.51
CA ILE A 439 4.05 -31.82 -1.62
C ILE A 439 5.44 -31.18 -1.66
N SER A 440 6.39 -31.70 -0.89
CA SER A 440 7.78 -31.19 -0.87
C SER A 440 8.39 -31.10 -2.27
N ASP A 441 9.09 -30.00 -2.57
CA ASP A 441 9.75 -29.76 -3.87
C ASP A 441 10.71 -30.89 -4.25
N ALA A 442 11.31 -31.56 -3.25
CA ALA A 442 12.22 -32.69 -3.46
C ALA A 442 11.52 -33.96 -3.96
N LEU A 443 10.21 -34.07 -3.74
CA LEU A 443 9.37 -35.20 -4.15
C LEU A 443 8.62 -34.90 -5.46
N LEU A 444 8.67 -33.66 -5.96
CA LEU A 444 8.04 -33.30 -7.22
C LEU A 444 8.87 -33.80 -8.42
N PRO A 445 8.25 -34.50 -9.39
CA PRO A 445 8.95 -34.92 -10.59
C PRO A 445 9.46 -33.70 -11.38
N PRO A 446 10.50 -33.84 -12.23
CA PRO A 446 11.15 -32.71 -12.90
C PRO A 446 10.20 -31.74 -13.63
N GLY A 447 9.11 -32.24 -14.23
CA GLY A 447 8.10 -31.43 -14.93
C GLY A 447 7.13 -30.66 -14.03
N PHE A 448 7.25 -30.79 -12.70
CA PHE A 448 6.34 -30.22 -11.71
C PHE A 448 7.06 -29.39 -10.63
N ARG A 449 8.36 -29.13 -10.76
CA ARG A 449 9.16 -28.44 -9.74
C ARG A 449 8.68 -27.02 -9.41
N ASP A 450 7.98 -26.35 -10.31
CA ASP A 450 7.38 -25.03 -10.12
C ASP A 450 5.94 -25.07 -9.61
N LEU A 451 5.35 -26.25 -9.42
CA LEU A 451 3.94 -26.41 -9.04
C LEU A 451 3.59 -25.61 -7.78
N ASN A 452 4.40 -25.72 -6.73
CA ASN A 452 4.12 -25.09 -5.45
C ASN A 452 4.13 -23.57 -5.54
N TYR A 453 5.10 -23.00 -6.25
CA TYR A 453 5.14 -21.56 -6.51
C TYR A 453 3.96 -21.10 -7.36
N GLN A 454 3.58 -21.87 -8.38
CA GLN A 454 2.42 -21.55 -9.22
C GLN A 454 1.10 -21.59 -8.42
N LEU A 455 0.95 -22.54 -7.50
CA LEU A 455 -0.18 -22.57 -6.57
C LEU A 455 -0.19 -21.34 -5.67
N ALA A 456 0.96 -20.93 -5.14
CA ALA A 456 1.08 -19.69 -4.37
C ALA A 456 0.70 -18.43 -5.19
N LEU A 457 1.02 -18.38 -6.49
CA LEU A 457 0.57 -17.30 -7.37
C LEU A 457 -0.97 -17.23 -7.48
N PHE A 458 -1.67 -18.36 -7.50
CA PHE A 458 -3.14 -18.33 -7.45
C PHE A 458 -3.66 -17.76 -6.14
N LEU A 459 -2.99 -17.98 -5.01
CA LEU A 459 -3.41 -17.47 -3.71
C LEU A 459 -3.28 -15.94 -3.60
N GLN A 460 -2.49 -15.27 -4.45
CA GLN A 460 -2.51 -13.80 -4.54
C GLN A 460 -3.91 -13.28 -4.93
N HIS A 461 -4.65 -14.08 -5.70
CA HIS A 461 -6.02 -13.83 -6.16
C HIS A 461 -7.10 -14.27 -5.17
N TRP A 462 -6.77 -14.58 -3.92
CA TRP A 462 -7.78 -14.95 -2.94
C TRP A 462 -8.85 -13.87 -2.76
N ASP A 463 -10.11 -14.28 -2.82
CA ASP A 463 -11.27 -13.41 -2.61
C ASP A 463 -11.61 -13.29 -1.13
N TRP A 464 -10.94 -12.36 -0.47
CA TRP A 464 -11.16 -12.08 0.95
C TRP A 464 -12.56 -11.54 1.25
N TYR A 465 -13.31 -11.08 0.24
CA TYR A 465 -14.68 -10.58 0.44
C TYR A 465 -15.66 -11.73 0.68
N SER A 466 -15.55 -12.84 -0.06
CA SER A 466 -16.43 -13.99 0.13
C SER A 466 -16.28 -14.65 1.50
N ASP A 467 -15.06 -14.63 2.05
CA ASP A 467 -14.75 -15.25 3.34
C ASP A 467 -15.53 -14.60 4.50
N VAL A 468 -15.54 -13.27 4.55
CA VAL A 468 -16.21 -12.51 5.63
C VAL A 468 -17.71 -12.79 5.64
N HIS A 469 -18.32 -12.94 4.46
CA HIS A 469 -19.75 -13.19 4.34
C HIS A 469 -20.16 -14.63 4.62
N GLN A 470 -19.27 -15.61 4.45
CA GLN A 470 -19.55 -17.00 4.80
C GLN A 470 -19.45 -17.26 6.30
N SER A 471 -18.47 -16.65 6.99
CA SER A 471 -18.29 -16.85 8.44
C SER A 471 -19.36 -16.20 9.32
N GLY A 472 -20.06 -15.18 8.82
CA GLY A 472 -21.10 -14.47 9.58
C GLY A 472 -22.47 -15.16 9.65
N GLY A 473 -22.61 -16.34 9.02
CA GLY A 473 -23.88 -17.08 8.93
C GLY A 473 -24.06 -18.20 9.97
N GLU A 474 -23.05 -18.51 10.78
CA GLU A 474 -23.06 -19.66 11.71
C GLU A 474 -22.90 -19.29 13.20
N SER A 475 -23.06 -18.02 13.58
CA SER A 475 -22.98 -17.58 14.99
C SER A 475 -24.32 -17.56 15.71
#